data_AF-A0A6L7JES2-F1
#
_entry.id   AF-A0A6L7JES2-F1
#
_cell.length_a   1.000
_cell.length_b   1.000
_cell.length_c   1.000
_cell.angle_alpha   90.00
_cell.angle_beta   90.00
_cell.angle_gamma   90.00
#
_symmetry.space_group_name_H-M   'P 1'
#
loop_
_entity.id
_entity.type
_entity.pdbx_description
1 polymer ?
#
loop_
_entity_poly.entity_id
_entity_poly.type
_entity_poly.pdbx_seq_one_letter_code
_entity_poly.pdbx_strand_id
1 'polypeptide(L)' 'MNSEVVAWALYDGSLAEDQVQMQAGSENEPPYATGIAALRDGWRVIQAGPVPERTAGRPLGGLSNEYMLEKLVD' A
#
# COMPACT_ATOMS: atom_id res chain seq x y z
N MET A 1 -0.42 0.74 -11.14
CA MET A 1 0.78 0.51 -10.30
C MET A 1 2.09 1.13 -10.83
N ASN A 2 2.17 1.63 -12.08
CA ASN A 2 3.35 2.38 -12.55
C ASN A 2 3.27 3.90 -12.25
N SER A 3 2.17 4.35 -11.63
CA SER A 3 2.02 5.73 -11.20
C SER A 3 2.89 6.01 -9.98
N GLU A 4 3.29 7.28 -9.83
CA GLU A 4 4.04 7.76 -8.67
C GLU A 4 3.25 7.57 -7.37
N VAL A 5 3.96 7.20 -6.31
CA VAL A 5 3.40 7.11 -4.95
C VAL A 5 3.21 8.52 -4.39
N VAL A 6 1.96 8.87 -4.07
CA VAL A 6 1.59 10.20 -3.53
C VAL A 6 1.27 10.17 -2.03
N ALA A 7 1.02 8.98 -1.49
CA ALA A 7 0.79 8.73 -0.07
C ALA A 7 1.17 7.29 0.25
N TRP A 8 1.72 7.05 1.44
CA TRP A 8 2.17 5.72 1.86
C TRP A 8 2.14 5.59 3.37
N ALA A 9 2.07 4.35 3.84
CA ALA A 9 2.27 3.98 5.24
C ALA A 9 2.99 2.62 5.28
N LEU A 10 3.71 2.35 6.37
CA LEU A 10 4.39 1.08 6.61
C LEU A 10 3.98 0.54 7.96
N TYR A 11 3.54 -0.71 7.98
CA TYR A 11 3.30 -1.44 9.22
C TYR A 11 4.39 -2.49 9.40
N ASP A 12 5.09 -2.43 10.53
CA ASP A 12 6.09 -3.42 10.91
C ASP A 12 5.58 -4.23 12.10
N GLY A 13 5.17 -5.48 11.82
CA GLY A 13 4.67 -6.42 12.82
C GLY A 13 5.72 -6.98 13.76
N SER A 14 7.01 -6.68 13.55
CA SER A 14 8.11 -7.08 14.43
C SER A 14 8.40 -6.07 15.55
N LEU A 15 7.86 -4.85 15.45
CA LEU A 15 8.02 -3.82 16.48
C LEU A 15 7.32 -4.21 17.78
N ALA A 16 7.91 -3.81 18.91
CA ALA A 16 7.30 -3.99 20.22
C ALA A 16 6.06 -3.09 20.40
N GLU A 17 5.12 -3.48 21.28
CA GLU A 17 3.85 -2.76 21.48
C GLU A 17 4.02 -1.29 21.91
N ASP A 18 5.14 -0.95 22.55
CA ASP A 18 5.47 0.40 23.01
C ASP A 18 6.14 1.26 21.91
N GLN A 19 6.47 0.68 20.76
CA GLN A 19 7.08 1.37 19.64
C GLN A 19 6.04 1.95 18.70
N VAL A 20 6.31 3.16 18.21
CA VAL A 20 5.39 3.90 17.33
C VAL A 20 5.51 3.36 15.91
N GLN A 21 4.40 2.88 15.37
CA GLN A 21 4.27 2.50 13.96
C GLN A 21 4.35 3.73 13.05
N MET A 22 5.00 3.58 11.90
CA MET A 22 5.00 4.61 10.87
C MET A 22 3.56 4.86 10.39
N GLN A 23 3.14 6.13 10.35
CA GLN A 23 1.83 6.54 9.88
C GLN A 23 1.94 7.28 8.55
N ALA A 24 0.82 7.37 7.82
CA ALA A 24 0.79 8.20 6.63
C ALA A 24 1.15 9.66 6.98
N GLY A 25 2.17 10.19 6.29
CA GLY A 25 2.71 11.52 6.54
C GLY A 25 3.78 11.62 7.65
N SER A 26 4.17 10.50 8.28
CA SER A 26 5.35 10.47 9.15
C SER A 26 6.65 10.78 8.39
N GLU A 27 6.68 10.46 7.09
CA GLU A 27 7.80 10.69 6.19
C GLU A 27 7.31 11.15 4.82
N ASN A 28 8.06 12.06 4.18
CA ASN A 28 7.70 12.65 2.89
C ASN A 28 8.13 11.77 1.70
N GLU A 29 9.19 10.98 1.87
CA GLU A 29 9.79 10.21 0.78
C GLU A 29 9.40 8.73 0.90
N PRO A 30 8.68 8.15 -0.07
CA PRO A 30 8.34 6.74 -0.03
C PRO A 30 9.57 5.86 -0.30
N PRO A 31 9.62 4.63 0.25
CA PRO A 31 10.74 3.70 0.04
C PRO A 31 10.88 3.26 -1.43
N TYR A 32 9.80 3.39 -2.22
CA TYR A 32 9.81 3.14 -3.65
C TYR A 32 8.96 4.19 -4.37
N ALA A 33 9.46 4.70 -5.50
CA ALA A 33 8.75 5.70 -6.31
C ALA A 33 7.45 5.17 -6.95
N THR A 34 7.34 3.85 -7.15
CA THR A 34 6.14 3.19 -7.72
C THR A 34 5.90 1.84 -7.05
N GLY A 35 4.65 1.36 -7.09
CA GLY A 35 4.34 0.00 -6.63
C GLY A 35 5.09 -1.08 -7.42
N ILE A 36 5.34 -0.86 -8.72
CA ILE A 36 6.13 -1.81 -9.54
C ILE A 36 7.58 -1.91 -9.06
N ALA A 37 8.18 -0.82 -8.61
CA ALA A 37 9.55 -0.86 -8.06
C ALA A 37 9.61 -1.73 -6.80
N ALA A 38 8.62 -1.64 -5.92
CA ALA A 38 8.49 -2.53 -4.76
C ALA A 38 8.34 -4.01 -5.19
N LEU A 39 7.50 -4.30 -6.18
CA LEU A 39 7.33 -5.68 -6.69
C LEU A 39 8.62 -6.27 -7.26
N ARG A 40 9.43 -5.45 -7.93
CA ARG A 40 10.76 -5.88 -8.42
C ARG A 40 11.72 -6.20 -7.28
N ASP A 41 11.55 -5.57 -6.12
CA ASP A 41 12.31 -5.83 -4.90
C ASP A 41 11.73 -6.97 -4.04
N GLY A 42 10.81 -7.76 -4.59
CA GLY A 42 10.28 -8.96 -3.95
C GLY A 42 9.07 -8.75 -3.05
N TRP A 43 8.52 -7.52 -2.99
CA TRP A 43 7.22 -7.30 -2.37
C TRP A 43 6.12 -8.02 -3.16
N ARG A 44 5.06 -8.44 -2.45
CA ARG A 44 3.91 -9.15 -3.01
C ARG A 44 2.66 -8.31 -2.86
N VAL A 45 1.78 -8.31 -3.86
CA VAL A 45 0.49 -7.62 -3.77
C VAL A 45 -0.47 -8.44 -2.94
N ILE A 46 -1.06 -7.83 -1.92
CA ILE A 46 -2.22 -8.39 -1.22
C ILE A 46 -3.48 -7.86 -1.90
N GLN A 47 -4.21 -8.74 -2.58
CA GLN A 47 -5.49 -8.38 -3.17
C GLN A 47 -6.60 -8.45 -2.12
N ALA A 48 -6.96 -7.30 -1.54
CA ALA A 48 -8.06 -7.18 -0.60
C ALA A 48 -9.42 -7.11 -1.35
N GLY A 49 -9.97 -8.27 -1.68
CA GLY A 49 -11.35 -8.42 -2.17
C GLY A 49 -11.58 -8.08 -3.65
N PRO A 50 -12.76 -8.46 -4.19
CA PRO A 50 -13.10 -8.22 -5.58
C PRO A 50 -13.22 -6.72 -5.85
N VAL A 51 -12.62 -6.27 -6.97
CA VAL A 51 -12.83 -4.91 -7.48
C VAL A 51 -14.34 -4.75 -7.70
N PRO A 52 -15.01 -3.79 -7.04
CA PRO A 52 -16.44 -3.64 -7.19
C PRO A 52 -16.79 -3.30 -8.64
N GLU A 53 -17.80 -3.97 -9.18
CA GLU A 53 -18.33 -3.64 -10.50
C GLU A 53 -18.72 -2.16 -10.55
N ARG A 54 -18.24 -1.47 -11.59
CA ARG A 54 -18.57 -0.06 -11.85
C ARG A 54 -19.93 0.01 -12.54
N THR A 55 -21.00 -0.21 -11.80
CA THR A 55 -22.37 0.02 -12.28
C THR A 55 -22.72 1.50 -12.14
N ALA A 56 -23.31 2.10 -13.17
CA ALA A 56 -23.81 3.47 -13.11
C ALA A 56 -24.83 3.58 -11.95
N GLY A 57 -24.50 4.35 -10.91
CA GLY A 57 -25.30 4.49 -9.69
C GLY A 57 -24.61 4.05 -8.39
N ARG A 58 -23.45 3.39 -8.46
CA ARG A 58 -22.67 3.05 -7.26
C ARG A 58 -21.82 4.25 -6.81
N PRO A 59 -21.82 4.63 -5.52
CA PRO A 59 -20.97 5.72 -5.03
C PRO A 59 -19.49 5.40 -5.25
N LEU A 60 -18.70 6.45 -5.51
CA LEU A 60 -17.27 6.48 -5.91
C LEU A 60 -16.28 5.86 -4.88
N GLY A 61 -16.73 5.00 -3.97
CA GLY A 61 -15.94 4.47 -2.86
C GLY A 61 -14.95 3.35 -3.22
N GLY A 62 -14.69 3.11 -4.51
CA GLY A 62 -13.65 2.14 -4.92
C GLY A 62 -12.30 2.82 -4.97
N LEU A 63 -11.41 2.53 -4.01
CA LEU A 63 -10.02 2.98 -3.97
C LEU A 63 -9.19 2.30 -5.07
N SER A 64 -9.46 2.66 -6.33
CA SER A 64 -8.91 1.98 -7.51
C SER A 64 -7.40 2.11 -7.66
N ASN A 65 -6.77 3.02 -6.90
CA ASN A 65 -5.34 3.30 -6.93
C ASN A 65 -4.64 2.96 -5.60
N GLU A 66 -5.35 2.35 -4.65
CA GLU A 66 -4.75 1.87 -3.41
C GLU A 66 -4.34 0.41 -3.56
N TYR A 67 -3.13 0.10 -3.10
CA TYR A 67 -2.58 -1.25 -3.14
C TYR A 67 -1.89 -1.52 -1.82
N MET A 68 -2.15 -2.69 -1.24
CA MET A 68 -1.42 -3.20 -0.09
C MET A 68 -0.35 -4.18 -0.57
N LEU A 69 0.87 -4.01 -0.08
CA LEU A 69 1.99 -4.90 -0.38
C LEU A 69 2.58 -5.45 0.90
N GLU A 70 3.06 -6.69 0.86
CA GLU A 70 3.82 -7.32 1.94
C GLU A 70 5.22 -7.72 1.47
N LYS A 71 6.20 -7.63 2.37
CA LYS A 71 7.53 -8.20 2.20
C LYS A 71 7.76 -9.20 3.32
N LEU A 72 8.10 -10.43 2.94
CA LEU A 72 8.58 -11.42 3.89
C LEU A 72 10.07 -11.17 4.15
N VAL A 73 10.43 -11.09 5.41
CA VAL A 73 11.80 -10.99 5.92
C VAL A 73 12.09 -12.28 6.69
N ASP A 74 13.30 -12.83 6.50
CA ASP A 74 13.78 -14.03 7.20
C ASP A 74 14.12 -13.75 8.68
#